data_AF-A0A1F7IMP3-F1
#
_entry.id   AF-A0A1F7IMP3-F1
#
_cell.length_a   1.000
_cell.length_b   1.000
_cell.length_c   1.000
_cell.angle_alpha   90.00
_cell.angle_beta   90.00
_cell.angle_gamma   90.00
#
_symmetry.space_group_name_H-M   'P 1'
#
loop_
_entity.id
_entity.type
_entity.pdbx_description
1 polymer ?
#
loop_
_entity_poly.entity_id
_entity_poly.type
_entity_poly.pdbx_seq_one_letter_code
_entity_poly.pdbx_strand_id
1 'polypeptide(L)'
;MEKAYRNNCYRCGRERIVVKVWKEKVENSVIENTESICPDKKCQEVVDQEIRRQRNKHLQAENKRKEMLRNRKIQLQIKTVRG
;
A
#
# COMPACT_ATOMS: atom_id res chain seq x y z
N MET A 1 -4.08 -27.39 20.56
CA MET A 1 -2.76 -26.73 20.48
C MET A 1 -2.86 -25.64 19.44
N GLU A 2 -2.80 -24.38 19.86
CA GLU A 2 -2.73 -23.25 18.92
C GLU A 2 -1.39 -23.32 18.16
N LYS A 3 -1.44 -23.43 16.83
CA LYS A 3 -0.23 -23.34 16.01
C LYS A 3 0.32 -21.93 16.15
N ALA A 4 1.55 -21.80 16.65
CA ALA A 4 2.29 -20.54 16.59
C ALA A 4 2.42 -20.12 15.12
N TYR A 5 1.76 -19.02 14.75
CA TYR A 5 1.85 -18.45 13.41
C TYR A 5 3.26 -17.91 13.18
N ARG A 6 3.95 -18.42 12.15
CA ARG A 6 5.27 -17.93 11.74
C ARG A 6 5.13 -17.02 10.53
N ASN A 7 5.64 -15.80 10.66
CA ASN A 7 5.62 -14.81 9.59
C ASN A 7 6.86 -14.98 8.71
N ASN A 8 6.82 -15.94 7.79
CA ASN A 8 7.97 -16.23 6.92
C ASN A 8 8.03 -15.26 5.73
N CYS A 9 9.25 -14.87 5.36
CA CYS A 9 9.50 -14.07 4.17
C CYS A 9 9.12 -14.85 2.91
N TYR A 10 8.18 -14.32 2.12
CA TYR A 10 7.75 -14.96 0.87
C TYR A 10 8.88 -15.17 -0.15
N ARG A 11 9.97 -14.38 -0.06
CA ARG A 11 11.08 -14.42 -1.01
C ARG A 11 12.15 -15.44 -0.63
N CYS A 12 12.60 -15.44 0.63
CA CYS A 12 13.73 -16.26 1.08
C CYS A 12 13.37 -17.33 2.12
N GLY A 13 12.11 -17.38 2.57
CA GLY A 13 11.61 -18.34 3.56
C GLY A 13 12.01 -18.07 5.00
N ARG A 14 12.93 -17.14 5.28
CA ARG A 14 13.35 -16.80 6.65
C ARG A 14 12.23 -16.12 7.44
N GLU A 15 12.13 -16.42 8.72
CA GLU A 15 11.18 -15.77 9.61
C GLU A 15 11.47 -14.26 9.72
N ARG A 16 10.43 -13.45 9.55
CA ARG A 16 10.51 -11.99 9.66
C ARG A 16 10.57 -11.57 11.12
N ILE A 17 11.31 -10.49 11.37
CA ILE A 17 11.45 -9.89 12.70
C ILE A 17 10.52 -8.69 12.83
N VAL A 18 9.88 -8.53 13.98
CA VAL A 18 9.07 -7.35 14.29
C VAL A 18 9.99 -6.17 14.58
N VAL A 19 9.76 -5.05 13.91
CA VAL A 19 10.56 -3.82 14.09
C VAL A 19 9.79 -2.71 14.77
N LYS A 20 8.46 -2.72 14.67
CA LYS A 20 7.62 -1.69 15.24
C LYS A 20 6.22 -2.22 15.50
N VAL A 21 5.66 -1.85 16.64
CA VAL A 21 4.24 -2.03 16.96
C VAL A 21 3.69 -0.67 17.34
N TRP A 22 2.54 -0.29 16.80
CA TRP A 22 1.88 0.97 17.17
C TRP A 22 0.37 0.81 17.14
N LYS A 23 -0.29 1.62 17.97
CA LYS A 23 -1.74 1.73 17.98
C LYS A 23 -2.15 2.98 17.22
N GLU A 24 -3.08 2.81 16.30
CA GLU A 24 -3.65 3.89 15.51
C GLU A 24 -5.15 3.94 15.79
N LYS A 25 -5.68 5.12 16.11
CA LYS A 25 -7.12 5.31 16.28
C LYS A 25 -7.70 5.71 14.93
N VAL A 26 -8.57 4.86 14.39
CA VAL A 26 -9.30 5.12 13.14
C VAL A 26 -10.78 5.17 13.48
N GLU A 27 -11.37 6.36 13.30
CA GLU A 27 -12.75 6.66 13.68
C GLU A 27 -13.01 6.31 15.16
N ASN A 28 -13.81 5.27 15.40
CA ASN A 28 -14.22 4.80 16.73
C ASN A 28 -13.43 3.56 17.20
N SER A 29 -12.46 3.08 16.41
CA SER A 29 -11.71 1.86 16.69
C SER A 29 -10.23 2.13 16.93
N VAL A 30 -9.58 1.29 17.72
CA VAL A 30 -8.12 1.29 17.91
C VAL A 30 -7.55 0.06 17.20
N ILE A 31 -6.70 0.30 16.20
CA ILE A 31 -6.03 -0.73 15.42
C ILE A 31 -4.61 -0.88 15.94
N GLU A 32 -4.22 -2.10 16.33
CA GLU A 32 -2.83 -2.44 16.64
C GLU A 32 -2.13 -2.93 15.36
N ASN A 33 -1.15 -2.17 14.90
CA ASN A 33 -0.36 -2.47 13.72
C ASN A 33 1.01 -3.03 14.13
N THR A 34 1.45 -4.05 13.40
CA THR A 34 2.78 -4.66 13.56
C THR A 34 3.53 -4.61 12.24
N GLU A 35 4.68 -3.93 12.24
CA GLU A 35 5.60 -3.91 11.11
C GLU A 35 6.71 -4.93 11.30
N SER A 36 7.02 -5.66 10.23
CA SER A 36 8.00 -6.72 10.22
C SER A 36 8.86 -6.67 8.97
N ILE A 37 10.15 -7.01 9.12
CA ILE A 37 11.13 -7.03 8.02
C ILE A 37 11.80 -8.39 7.91
N CYS A 38 12.33 -8.69 6.73
CA CYS A 38 13.24 -9.80 6.54
C CYS A 38 14.59 -9.50 7.23
N PRO A 39 15.13 -10.43 8.05
CA PRO A 39 16.42 -10.22 8.72
C PRO A 39 17.61 -10.17 7.74
N ASP A 40 17.47 -10.73 6.53
CA ASP A 40 18.44 -10.56 5.45
C ASP A 40 18.21 -9.21 4.75
N LYS A 41 19.16 -8.29 4.95
CA LYS A 41 19.13 -6.93 4.39
C LYS A 41 19.04 -6.92 2.87
N LYS A 42 19.82 -7.76 2.17
CA LYS A 42 19.78 -7.81 0.70
C LYS A 42 18.42 -8.32 0.23
N CYS A 43 17.86 -9.31 0.91
CA CYS A 43 16.52 -9.78 0.62
C CYS A 43 15.46 -8.69 0.86
N GLN A 44 15.56 -7.96 1.98
CA GLN A 44 14.64 -6.87 2.31
C GLN A 44 14.69 -5.74 1.29
N GLU A 45 15.88 -5.33 0.85
CA GLU A 45 16.05 -4.28 -0.16
C GLU A 45 15.31 -4.59 -1.47
N VAL A 46 15.34 -5.85 -1.93
CA VAL A 46 14.60 -6.20 -3.16
C VAL A 46 13.09 -6.22 -2.93
N VAL A 47 12.63 -6.71 -1.77
CA VAL A 47 11.21 -6.63 -1.40
C VAL A 47 10.73 -5.18 -1.36
N ASP A 48 11.52 -4.29 -0.77
CA ASP A 48 11.20 -2.86 -0.69
C ASP A 48 11.16 -2.21 -2.07
N GLN A 49 12.10 -2.56 -2.95
CA GLN A 49 12.11 -2.08 -4.34
C GLN A 49 10.85 -2.52 -5.09
N GLU A 50 10.41 -3.76 -4.90
CA GLU A 50 9.20 -4.28 -5.51
C GLU A 50 7.95 -3.57 -4.98
N ILE A 51 7.84 -3.41 -3.66
CA ILE A 51 6.74 -2.67 -3.02
C ILE A 51 6.68 -1.23 -3.54
N ARG A 52 7.82 -0.54 -3.64
CA ARG A 52 7.89 0.82 -4.22
C ARG A 52 7.40 0.84 -5.66
N ARG A 53 7.82 -0.12 -6.48
CA ARG A 53 7.36 -0.23 -7.88
C ARG A 53 5.85 -0.44 -7.97
N GLN A 54 5.28 -1.31 -7.14
CA GLN A 54 3.85 -1.57 -7.11
C GLN A 54 3.07 -0.33 -6.64
N ARG A 55 3.51 0.35 -5.57
CA ARG A 55 2.92 1.62 -5.10
C ARG A 55 2.94 2.69 -6.18
N ASN A 56 4.05 2.86 -6.88
CA ASN A 56 4.17 3.84 -7.95
C ASN A 56 3.22 3.55 -9.11
N LYS A 57 3.09 2.28 -9.51
CA LYS A 57 2.11 1.87 -10.53
C LYS A 57 0.68 2.18 -10.09
N HIS A 58 0.34 1.88 -8.84
CA HIS A 58 -0.97 2.18 -8.29
C HIS A 58 -1.26 3.68 -8.31
N LEU A 59 -0.34 4.50 -7.80
CA LEU A 59 -0.46 5.95 -7.76
C LEU A 59 -0.63 6.55 -9.17
N GLN A 60 0.13 6.07 -10.15
CA GLN A 60 -0.02 6.50 -11.54
C GLN A 60 -1.41 6.16 -12.10
N ALA A 61 -1.91 4.95 -11.83
CA ALA A 61 -3.24 4.54 -12.27
C ALA A 61 -4.34 5.39 -11.63
N GLU A 62 -4.23 5.69 -10.34
CA GLU A 62 -5.14 6.58 -9.63
C GLU A 62 -5.12 8.01 -10.18
N ASN A 63 -3.92 8.56 -10.45
CA ASN A 63 -3.77 9.90 -11.01
C ASN A 63 -4.42 10.00 -12.39
N LYS A 64 -4.19 9.00 -13.27
CA LYS A 64 -4.85 8.92 -14.58
C LYS A 64 -6.37 8.86 -14.44
N ARG A 65 -6.89 8.07 -13.49
CA ARG A 65 -8.34 8.01 -13.22
C ARG A 65 -8.88 9.36 -12.78
N LYS A 66 -8.22 10.04 -11.85
CA LYS A 66 -8.61 11.38 -11.37
C LYS A 66 -8.60 12.40 -12.50
N GLU A 67 -7.59 12.37 -13.36
CA GLU A 67 -7.48 13.25 -14.53
C GLU A 67 -8.61 13.02 -15.53
N MET A 68 -8.90 11.76 -15.89
CA MET A 68 -10.01 11.43 -16.78
C MET A 68 -11.36 11.92 -16.24
N LEU A 69 -11.61 11.73 -14.94
CA LEU A 69 -12.84 12.20 -14.30
C LEU A 69 -12.92 13.73 -14.30
N ARG A 70 -11.81 14.43 -14.06
CA ARG A 70 -11.73 15.89 -14.13
C ARG A 70 -12.03 16.40 -15.54
N ASN A 71 -11.41 15.81 -16.56
CA ASN A 71 -11.61 16.18 -17.95
C ASN A 71 -13.06 15.92 -18.38
N ARG A 72 -13.66 14.81 -17.95
CA ARG A 72 -15.09 14.53 -18.20
C ARG A 72 -15.99 15.59 -17.57
N LYS A 73 -15.73 16.02 -16.33
CA LYS A 73 -16.50 17.09 -15.68
C LYS A 73 -16.40 18.41 -16.44
N ILE A 74 -15.20 18.82 -16.85
CA ILE A 74 -14.97 20.04 -17.63
C ILE A 74 -15.74 19.98 -18.97
N GLN A 75 -15.68 18.86 -19.68
CA GLN A 75 -16.40 18.68 -20.94
C GLN A 75 -17.91 18.81 -20.77
N LEU A 76 -18.47 18.24 -19.70
CA LEU A 76 -19.90 18.40 -19.39
C LEU A 76 -20.25 19.86 -19.08
N GLN A 77 -19.41 20.57 -18.30
CA GLN A 77 -19.60 21.99 -18.00
C GLN A 77 -19.58 22.86 -19.26
N ILE A 78 -18.65 22.62 -20.18
CA ILE A 78 -18.57 23.36 -21.45
C ILE A 78 -19.83 23.14 -22.28
N LYS A 79 -20.37 21.91 -22.29
CA LYS A 79 -21.62 21.59 -23.02
C LYS A 79 -22.84 22.30 -22.43
N THR A 80 -22.97 22.37 -21.10
CA THR A 80 -24.08 23.08 -20.45
C THR A 80 -24.01 24.60 -20.56
N VAL A 81 -22.85 25.19 -20.81
CA VAL A 81 -22.72 26.66 -21.00
C VAL A 81 -22.98 27.07 -22.45
N ARG A 82 -22.81 26.15 -23.41
CA ARG A 82 -22.98 26.41 -24.85
C ARG A 82 -24.34 26.00 -25.42
N GLY A 83 -25.16 25.30 -24.66
CA GLY A 83 -26.54 24.93 -25.00
C GLY A 83 -27.52 25.73 -24.16
#